data_AF-A0AAV2ZZ39-F1
#
_entry.id   AF-A0AAV2ZZ39-F1
#
_cell.length_a   1.000
_cell.length_b   1.000
_cell.length_c   1.000
_cell.angle_alpha   90.00
_cell.angle_beta   90.00
_cell.angle_gamma   90.00
#
_symmetry.space_group_name_H-M   'P 1'
#
loop_
_entity.id
_entity.type
_entity.pdbx_description
1 polymer ?
#
loop_
_entity_poly.entity_id
_entity_poly.type
_entity_poly.pdbx_seq_one_letter_code
_entity_poly.pdbx_strand_id
1 'polypeptide(L)'
;MNQSKKLAAVKLSRVTFRATSRDIDPATVKEPAGPQTSKGISNVKLSQNDGSTKPKDVKKPGPSISLRGLLAAQRITLELKNRAALRRKSRSRTPNRKPVTIINEQVPAGSANPPQRFPYAQVKELIQEFLMTRLRNVTYNPDTSGDLTKNLCEDIKKMVRRYTPPRYKLICNMAIGSKNQEDILMASQCLWDSYSDNITSCSYENSTMFCVVTVYAVYFE
;
A
#
# COMPACT_ATOMS: atom_id res chain seq x y z
N MET A 1 32.48 -36.50 -36.94
CA MET A 1 32.41 -35.23 -37.68
C MET A 1 31.60 -34.25 -36.83
N ASN A 2 32.28 -33.30 -36.20
CA ASN A 2 31.75 -32.36 -35.20
C ASN A 2 30.74 -31.39 -35.82
N GLN A 3 29.56 -31.26 -35.20
CA GLN A 3 28.70 -30.09 -35.42
C GLN A 3 28.66 -29.25 -34.14
N SER A 4 29.40 -28.14 -34.18
CA SER A 4 29.40 -27.09 -33.16
C SER A 4 28.04 -26.41 -33.11
N LYS A 5 27.39 -26.47 -31.94
CA LYS A 5 26.20 -25.67 -31.62
C LYS A 5 26.60 -24.19 -31.51
N LYS A 6 26.02 -23.35 -32.36
CA LYS A 6 26.18 -21.89 -32.35
C LYS A 6 25.25 -21.31 -31.28
N LEU A 7 25.79 -20.78 -30.18
CA LEU A 7 25.00 -20.04 -29.19
C LEU A 7 24.49 -18.73 -29.83
N ALA A 8 23.17 -18.54 -29.83
CA ALA A 8 22.55 -17.27 -30.19
C ALA A 8 22.83 -16.24 -29.08
N ALA A 9 23.42 -15.11 -29.46
CA ALA A 9 23.64 -13.99 -28.56
C ALA A 9 22.29 -13.35 -28.18
N VAL A 10 21.89 -13.50 -26.92
CA VAL A 10 20.70 -12.83 -26.35
C VAL A 10 20.98 -11.33 -26.29
N LYS A 11 20.20 -10.55 -27.04
CA LYS A 11 20.27 -9.09 -27.08
C LYS A 11 19.71 -8.51 -25.78
N LEU A 12 20.59 -8.09 -24.88
CA LEU A 12 20.24 -7.49 -23.59
C LEU A 12 19.62 -6.09 -23.80
N SER A 13 18.33 -5.93 -23.52
CA SER A 13 17.70 -4.62 -23.42
C SER A 13 17.94 -4.03 -22.02
N ARG A 14 18.78 -3.00 -21.95
CA ARG A 14 19.06 -2.26 -20.72
C ARG A 14 17.86 -1.38 -20.37
N VAL A 15 17.04 -1.80 -19.40
CA VAL A 15 15.94 -0.98 -18.87
C VAL A 15 16.47 -0.17 -17.69
N THR A 16 16.58 1.15 -17.85
CA THR A 16 16.94 2.09 -16.79
C THR A 16 15.69 2.74 -16.24
N PHE A 17 15.41 2.57 -14.95
CA PHE A 17 14.32 3.28 -14.28
C PHE A 17 14.80 4.65 -13.80
N ARG A 18 14.20 5.72 -14.34
CA ARG A 18 14.41 7.10 -13.87
C ARG A 18 13.32 7.39 -12.84
N ALA A 19 13.71 7.52 -11.56
CA ALA A 19 12.79 7.99 -10.53
C ALA A 19 12.50 9.49 -10.79
N THR A 20 11.35 9.79 -11.38
CA THR A 20 10.84 11.16 -11.44
C THR A 20 10.17 11.48 -10.11
N SER A 21 10.84 12.26 -9.27
CA SER A 21 10.17 12.96 -8.17
C SER A 21 9.19 13.95 -8.81
N ARG A 22 7.88 13.73 -8.67
CA ARG A 22 6.90 14.77 -8.95
C ARG A 22 6.88 15.70 -7.74
N ASP A 23 7.36 16.92 -7.91
CA ASP A 23 7.08 17.99 -6.97
C ASP A 23 5.58 18.30 -7.09
N ILE A 24 4.83 18.04 -6.03
CA ILE A 24 3.42 18.46 -5.91
C ILE A 24 3.44 19.83 -5.24
N ASP A 25 3.03 20.85 -5.99
CA ASP A 25 2.83 22.21 -5.49
C ASP A 25 1.69 22.24 -4.47
N PRO A 26 1.89 22.77 -3.24
CA PRO A 26 0.84 22.86 -2.24
C PRO A 26 0.05 24.15 -2.43
N ALA A 27 -0.83 24.18 -3.43
CA ALA A 27 -1.93 25.12 -3.48
C ALA A 27 -3.20 24.37 -3.90
N THR A 28 -4.02 24.07 -2.89
CA THR A 28 -5.45 23.71 -2.91
C THR A 28 -5.68 22.47 -2.05
N VAL A 29 -6.27 22.66 -0.86
CA VAL A 29 -7.43 21.93 -0.30
C VAL A 29 -7.64 22.44 1.13
N LYS A 30 -8.88 22.84 1.40
CA LYS A 30 -9.42 23.36 2.66
C LYS A 30 -9.71 22.23 3.67
N GLU A 31 -9.63 22.61 4.96
CA GLU A 31 -10.40 22.13 6.15
C GLU A 31 -10.20 20.69 6.69
N PRO A 32 -10.64 20.36 7.92
CA PRO A 32 -10.63 21.12 9.19
C PRO A 32 -10.21 20.24 10.42
N ALA A 33 -10.39 20.83 11.61
CA ALA A 33 -10.58 20.20 12.94
C ALA A 33 -9.35 19.80 13.77
N GLY A 34 -9.20 20.49 14.92
CA GLY A 34 -8.24 20.17 15.98
C GLY A 34 -8.83 19.27 17.08
N PRO A 35 -8.04 18.90 18.10
CA PRO A 35 -8.53 18.11 19.23
C PRO A 35 -8.87 18.98 20.46
N GLN A 36 -10.01 18.67 21.07
CA GLN A 36 -10.38 19.09 22.43
C GLN A 36 -10.06 17.97 23.43
N THR A 37 -9.58 18.35 24.63
CA THR A 37 -9.82 17.74 25.95
C THR A 37 -9.38 18.79 27.00
N SER A 38 -10.00 19.07 28.15
CA SER A 38 -11.16 18.55 28.88
C SER A 38 -11.42 19.43 30.11
N LYS A 39 -12.70 19.52 30.55
CA LYS A 39 -13.25 19.72 31.94
C LYS A 39 -12.81 20.98 32.74
N GLY A 40 -13.66 21.77 33.38
CA GLY A 40 -15.11 21.76 33.59
C GLY A 40 -15.52 22.83 34.64
N ILE A 41 -16.84 23.03 34.80
CA ILE A 41 -17.57 23.58 35.98
C ILE A 41 -17.35 25.10 36.22
N SER A 42 -18.32 26.00 36.41
CA SER A 42 -19.74 25.97 36.79
C SER A 42 -20.46 27.27 36.36
N ASN A 43 -21.79 27.15 36.26
CA ASN A 43 -22.85 28.13 36.00
C ASN A 43 -22.80 29.45 36.83
N VAL A 44 -23.46 30.52 36.33
CA VAL A 44 -24.78 31.03 36.81
C VAL A 44 -25.10 32.47 36.32
N LYS A 45 -26.36 32.64 35.85
CA LYS A 45 -27.27 33.82 35.70
C LYS A 45 -26.88 35.00 34.78
N LEU A 46 -27.64 35.28 33.71
CA LEU A 46 -29.01 35.83 33.58
C LEU A 46 -29.09 37.35 33.82
N SER A 47 -29.16 38.14 32.73
CA SER A 47 -30.16 39.21 32.59
C SER A 47 -30.16 39.76 31.15
N GLN A 48 -31.37 39.94 30.62
CA GLN A 48 -31.71 40.82 29.51
C GLN A 48 -31.35 42.28 29.87
N ASN A 49 -30.99 43.14 28.92
CA ASN A 49 -31.94 44.09 28.33
C ASN A 49 -31.31 45.06 27.30
N ASP A 50 -32.23 45.57 26.51
CA ASP A 50 -32.29 46.59 25.46
C ASP A 50 -31.62 47.96 25.76
N GLY A 51 -31.44 48.78 24.71
CA GLY A 51 -31.46 50.24 24.85
C GLY A 51 -30.23 51.07 24.45
N SER A 52 -30.31 51.63 23.25
CA SER A 52 -29.65 52.83 22.67
C SER A 52 -28.88 53.83 23.56
N THR A 53 -27.70 54.28 23.10
CA THR A 53 -27.36 55.71 22.81
C THR A 53 -25.94 55.84 22.20
N LYS A 54 -25.81 56.56 21.07
CA LYS A 54 -24.52 57.07 20.54
C LYS A 54 -24.23 58.42 21.22
N PRO A 55 -22.97 58.84 21.46
CA PRO A 55 -22.25 59.54 20.38
C PRO A 55 -20.69 59.52 20.37
N LYS A 56 -20.17 59.85 19.17
CA LYS A 56 -18.87 60.46 18.79
C LYS A 56 -17.64 59.58 18.52
N ASP A 57 -17.10 59.80 17.32
CA ASP A 57 -15.95 59.19 16.66
C ASP A 57 -14.58 59.39 17.35
N VAL A 58 -13.79 58.31 17.40
CA VAL A 58 -12.31 58.38 17.26
C VAL A 58 -11.86 57.23 16.35
N LYS A 59 -11.46 57.56 15.12
CA LYS A 59 -10.75 56.63 14.22
C LYS A 59 -9.40 56.26 14.85
N LYS A 60 -9.22 55.01 15.31
CA LYS A 60 -7.90 54.46 15.63
C LYS A 60 -7.30 53.83 14.36
N PRO A 61 -6.03 54.12 14.00
CA PRO A 61 -5.39 53.48 12.86
C PRO A 61 -5.11 52.01 13.19
N GLY A 62 -5.21 51.15 12.17
CA GLY A 62 -4.82 49.73 12.27
C GLY A 62 -3.35 49.57 12.66
N PRO A 63 -2.93 48.36 13.10
CA PRO A 63 -1.61 48.17 13.69
C PRO A 63 -0.49 48.55 12.72
N SER A 64 0.25 49.62 13.05
CA SER A 64 1.46 49.99 12.33
C SER A 64 2.60 49.07 12.76
N ILE A 65 3.12 48.30 11.82
CA ILE A 65 4.25 47.39 12.06
C ILE A 65 5.47 48.27 12.32
N SER A 66 5.98 48.28 13.55
CA SER A 66 7.13 49.12 13.91
C SER A 66 8.37 48.74 13.09
N LEU A 67 9.21 49.72 12.76
CA LEU A 67 10.48 49.51 12.03
C LEU A 67 11.37 48.45 12.71
N ARG A 68 11.34 48.40 14.05
CA ARG A 68 12.04 47.36 14.85
C ARG A 68 11.46 45.96 14.61
N GLY A 69 10.13 45.84 14.51
CA GLY A 69 9.46 44.59 14.16
C GLY A 69 9.80 44.11 12.75
N LEU A 70 9.88 45.03 11.79
CA LEU A 70 10.27 44.72 10.41
C LEU A 70 11.72 44.20 10.33
N LEU A 71 12.65 44.86 11.02
CA LEU A 71 14.05 44.45 11.09
C LEU A 71 14.25 43.11 11.81
N ALA A 72 13.46 42.84 12.87
CA ALA A 72 13.45 41.55 13.54
C ALA A 72 12.95 40.42 12.62
N ALA A 73 11.85 40.65 11.88
CA ALA A 73 11.33 39.70 10.91
C ALA A 73 12.32 39.43 9.75
N GLN A 74 13.03 40.46 9.29
CA GLN A 74 14.06 40.33 8.25
C GLN A 74 15.22 39.44 8.72
N ARG A 75 15.69 39.61 9.96
CA ARG A 75 16.73 38.77 10.55
C ARG A 75 16.30 37.30 10.68
N ILE A 76 15.09 37.04 11.15
CA ILE A 76 14.55 35.67 11.28
C ILE A 76 14.44 35.01 9.90
N THR A 77 14.00 35.75 8.88
CA THR A 77 13.88 35.22 7.51
C THR A 77 15.24 34.87 6.91
N LEU A 78 16.28 35.67 7.17
CA LEU A 78 17.66 35.39 6.77
C LEU A 78 18.20 34.11 7.43
N GLU A 79 17.98 33.94 8.74
CA GLU A 79 18.35 32.74 9.48
C GLU A 79 17.64 31.49 8.93
N LEU A 80 16.34 31.58 8.67
CA LEU A 80 15.56 30.47 8.09
C LEU A 80 16.02 30.12 6.68
N LYS A 81 16.39 31.11 5.85
CA LYS A 81 16.98 30.88 4.52
C LYS A 81 18.33 30.17 4.62
N ASN A 82 19.19 30.58 5.55
CA ASN A 82 20.49 29.93 5.78
C ASN A 82 20.32 28.49 6.27
N ARG A 83 19.40 28.23 7.21
CA ARG A 83 19.07 26.86 7.67
C ARG A 83 18.49 25.99 6.55
N ALA A 84 17.63 26.54 5.70
CA ALA A 84 17.10 25.82 4.54
C ALA A 84 18.19 25.49 3.50
N ALA A 85 19.14 26.40 3.28
CA ALA A 85 20.29 26.16 2.39
C ALA A 85 21.22 25.08 2.94
N LEU A 86 21.49 25.07 4.26
CA LEU A 86 22.28 24.02 4.92
C LEU A 86 21.58 22.65 4.86
N ARG A 87 20.25 22.58 5.00
CA ARG A 87 19.46 21.35 4.79
C ARG A 87 19.52 20.84 3.36
N ARG A 88 19.55 21.71 2.34
CA ARG A 88 19.75 21.27 0.94
C ARG A 88 21.15 20.73 0.72
N LYS A 89 22.17 21.35 1.33
CA LYS A 89 23.57 20.91 1.23
C LYS A 89 23.82 19.56 1.92
N SER A 90 23.12 19.27 3.03
CA SER A 90 23.18 17.97 3.71
C SER A 90 22.36 16.88 3.00
N ARG A 91 21.26 17.24 2.32
CA ARG A 91 20.41 16.29 1.57
C ARG A 91 21.03 15.79 0.26
N SER A 92 22.12 16.41 -0.21
CA SER A 92 22.88 16.01 -1.41
C SER A 92 24.07 15.08 -1.13
N ARG A 93 24.24 14.59 0.10
CA ARG A 93 25.30 13.61 0.42
C ARG A 93 24.74 12.19 0.52
N THR A 94 24.01 11.75 -0.49
CA THR A 94 24.02 10.31 -0.77
C THR A 94 25.44 10.00 -1.26
N PRO A 95 26.18 9.06 -0.64
CA PRO A 95 27.43 8.61 -1.24
C PRO A 95 27.11 8.16 -2.66
N ASN A 96 27.96 8.53 -3.61
CA ASN A 96 27.91 8.11 -5.01
C ASN A 96 28.03 6.57 -5.08
N ARG A 97 26.96 5.87 -4.74
CA ARG A 97 26.86 4.43 -4.86
C ARG A 97 26.59 4.16 -6.32
N LYS A 98 27.48 3.40 -6.94
CA LYS A 98 27.27 2.88 -8.29
C LYS A 98 25.85 2.28 -8.34
N PRO A 99 25.04 2.60 -9.37
CA PRO A 99 23.70 2.03 -9.47
C PRO A 99 23.82 0.52 -9.40
N VAL A 100 23.10 -0.09 -8.44
CA VAL A 100 23.03 -1.54 -8.30
C VAL A 100 22.50 -2.06 -9.62
N THR A 101 23.36 -2.71 -10.39
CA THR A 101 22.98 -3.38 -11.61
C THR A 101 22.37 -4.69 -11.15
N ILE A 102 21.05 -4.82 -11.26
CA ILE A 102 20.39 -6.11 -11.05
C ILE A 102 20.91 -7.00 -12.19
N ILE A 103 21.92 -7.80 -11.88
CA ILE A 103 22.39 -8.88 -12.73
C ILE A 103 21.17 -9.78 -12.94
N ASN A 104 20.83 -10.09 -14.19
CA ASN A 104 19.73 -11.00 -14.54
C ASN A 104 19.64 -12.12 -13.50
N GLU A 105 18.46 -12.29 -12.91
CA GLU A 105 18.20 -13.24 -11.82
C GLU A 105 18.83 -14.60 -12.17
N GLN A 106 20.03 -14.84 -11.63
CA GLN A 106 20.73 -16.09 -11.81
C GLN A 106 20.03 -17.10 -10.94
N VAL A 107 19.73 -18.27 -11.50
CA VAL A 107 19.10 -19.37 -10.75
C VAL A 107 20.04 -19.74 -9.60
N PRO A 108 19.59 -19.69 -8.34
CA PRO A 108 20.43 -20.08 -7.21
C PRO A 108 20.89 -21.53 -7.36
N ALA A 109 22.10 -21.83 -6.86
CA ALA A 109 22.61 -23.19 -6.87
C ALA A 109 21.73 -24.09 -5.97
N GLY A 110 21.18 -25.16 -6.55
CA GLY A 110 20.25 -26.08 -5.86
C GLY A 110 18.76 -25.77 -6.06
N SER A 111 18.42 -24.66 -6.71
CA SER A 111 17.04 -24.37 -7.13
C SER A 111 16.63 -25.20 -8.34
N ALA A 112 15.37 -25.57 -8.42
CA ALA A 112 14.80 -26.17 -9.60
C ALA A 112 14.66 -25.14 -10.72
N ASN A 113 14.82 -25.55 -11.97
CA ASN A 113 14.71 -24.66 -13.12
C ASN A 113 13.53 -25.07 -14.02
N PRO A 114 12.29 -24.70 -13.65
CA PRO A 114 11.12 -25.04 -14.45
C PRO A 114 11.19 -24.36 -15.83
N PRO A 115 10.83 -25.06 -16.92
CA PRO A 115 10.81 -24.45 -18.26
C PRO A 115 9.79 -23.31 -18.36
N GLN A 116 8.72 -23.38 -17.57
CA GLN A 116 7.72 -22.34 -17.44
C GLN A 116 7.39 -22.13 -15.96
N ARG A 117 7.55 -20.91 -15.47
CA ARG A 117 7.20 -20.55 -14.09
C ARG A 117 5.69 -20.40 -13.92
N PHE A 118 5.24 -20.61 -12.69
CA PHE A 118 3.84 -20.40 -12.32
C PHE A 118 3.40 -18.93 -12.52
N PRO A 119 2.33 -18.65 -13.28
CA PRO A 119 1.88 -17.29 -13.60
C PRO A 119 1.07 -16.66 -12.44
N TYR A 120 1.71 -16.38 -11.31
CA TYR A 120 1.06 -15.90 -10.09
C TYR A 120 0.24 -14.62 -10.25
N ALA A 121 0.70 -13.66 -11.06
CA ALA A 121 -0.03 -12.40 -11.26
C ALA A 121 -1.38 -12.63 -11.95
N GLN A 122 -1.38 -13.43 -13.02
CA GLN A 122 -2.60 -13.82 -13.73
C GLN A 122 -3.53 -14.64 -12.83
N VAL A 123 -2.97 -15.58 -12.07
CA VAL A 123 -3.74 -16.39 -11.12
C VAL A 123 -4.39 -15.52 -10.03
N LYS A 124 -3.69 -14.49 -9.55
CA LYS A 124 -4.21 -13.55 -8.56
C LYS A 124 -5.46 -12.84 -9.07
N GLU A 125 -5.39 -12.30 -10.28
CA GLU A 125 -6.51 -11.61 -10.93
C GLU A 125 -7.71 -12.54 -11.11
N LEU A 126 -7.47 -13.77 -11.59
CA LEU A 126 -8.51 -14.79 -11.76
C LEU A 126 -9.20 -15.15 -10.43
N ILE A 127 -8.43 -15.33 -9.36
CA ILE A 127 -8.99 -15.64 -8.04
C ILE A 127 -9.81 -14.46 -7.50
N GLN A 128 -9.32 -13.22 -7.66
CA GLN A 128 -10.06 -12.03 -7.22
C GLN A 128 -11.41 -11.88 -7.95
N GLU A 129 -11.43 -12.07 -9.27
CA GLU A 129 -12.66 -12.03 -10.07
C GLU A 129 -13.63 -13.15 -9.68
N PHE A 130 -13.11 -14.36 -9.48
CA PHE A 130 -13.89 -15.52 -9.04
C PHE A 130 -14.57 -15.26 -7.68
N LEU A 131 -13.80 -14.79 -6.69
CA LEU A 131 -14.33 -14.47 -5.36
C LEU A 131 -15.38 -13.37 -5.43
N MET A 132 -15.12 -12.30 -6.18
CA MET A 132 -16.09 -11.22 -6.37
C MET A 132 -17.38 -11.74 -6.99
N THR A 133 -17.32 -12.64 -7.96
CA THR A 133 -18.52 -13.18 -8.62
C THR A 133 -19.30 -14.13 -7.71
N ARG A 134 -18.60 -15.00 -6.96
CA ARG A 134 -19.22 -16.05 -6.15
C ARG A 134 -19.75 -15.58 -4.81
N LEU A 135 -19.12 -14.59 -4.18
CA LEU A 135 -19.41 -14.17 -2.80
C LEU A 135 -20.18 -12.85 -2.70
N ARG A 136 -20.40 -12.12 -3.79
CA ARG A 136 -21.08 -10.81 -3.78
C ARG A 136 -22.47 -10.82 -3.18
N ASN A 137 -23.26 -11.86 -3.48
CA ASN A 137 -24.64 -11.97 -3.04
C ASN A 137 -24.85 -13.06 -1.98
N VAL A 138 -23.77 -13.48 -1.31
CA VAL A 138 -23.80 -14.53 -0.29
C VAL A 138 -23.78 -13.88 1.09
N THR A 139 -24.66 -14.33 1.97
CA THR A 139 -24.70 -13.94 3.39
C THR A 139 -23.99 -14.98 4.24
N TYR A 140 -23.26 -14.54 5.26
CA TYR A 140 -22.56 -15.45 6.17
C TYR A 140 -23.55 -16.33 6.94
N ASN A 141 -23.32 -17.64 6.93
CA ASN A 141 -24.05 -18.57 7.79
C ASN A 141 -23.04 -19.61 8.34
N PRO A 142 -22.86 -19.71 9.68
CA PRO A 142 -21.88 -20.59 10.30
C PRO A 142 -22.13 -22.09 10.02
N ASP A 143 -23.38 -22.51 9.82
CA ASP A 143 -23.72 -23.91 9.59
C ASP A 143 -23.32 -24.37 8.17
N THR A 144 -23.33 -23.44 7.22
CA THR A 144 -23.04 -23.72 5.79
C THR A 144 -21.64 -23.28 5.36
N SER A 145 -20.98 -22.43 6.14
CA SER A 145 -19.70 -21.80 5.76
C SER A 145 -18.59 -22.83 5.54
N GLY A 146 -18.59 -23.93 6.30
CA GLY A 146 -17.62 -25.02 6.15
C GLY A 146 -17.68 -25.67 4.77
N ASP A 147 -18.89 -26.05 4.32
CA ASP A 147 -19.06 -26.69 3.02
C ASP A 147 -18.92 -25.71 1.86
N LEU A 148 -19.37 -24.47 2.04
CA LEU A 148 -19.12 -23.39 1.11
C LEU A 148 -17.61 -23.17 0.89
N THR A 149 -16.83 -23.13 1.97
CA THR A 149 -15.37 -22.97 1.91
C THR A 149 -14.71 -24.12 1.14
N LYS A 150 -15.09 -25.37 1.43
CA LYS A 150 -14.58 -26.55 0.72
C LYS A 150 -14.88 -26.48 -0.78
N ASN A 151 -16.12 -26.17 -1.14
CA ASN A 151 -16.56 -26.09 -2.53
C ASN A 151 -15.81 -25.00 -3.30
N LEU A 152 -15.70 -23.80 -2.73
CA LEU A 152 -14.94 -22.69 -3.35
C LEU A 152 -13.45 -23.01 -3.48
N CYS A 153 -12.87 -23.66 -2.48
CA CYS A 153 -11.47 -24.08 -2.51
C CYS A 153 -11.20 -25.06 -3.67
N GLU A 154 -12.07 -26.05 -3.86
CA GLU A 154 -11.95 -27.02 -4.95
C GLU A 154 -12.19 -26.37 -6.32
N ASP A 155 -13.16 -25.46 -6.44
CA ASP A 155 -13.42 -24.71 -7.67
C ASP A 155 -12.24 -23.82 -8.06
N ILE A 156 -11.64 -23.11 -7.09
CA ILE A 156 -10.43 -22.32 -7.30
C ILE A 156 -9.29 -23.23 -7.75
N LYS A 157 -9.07 -24.37 -7.09
CA LYS A 157 -8.02 -25.31 -7.45
C LYS A 157 -8.19 -25.82 -8.88
N LYS A 158 -9.41 -26.19 -9.28
CA LYS A 158 -9.74 -26.61 -10.66
C LYS A 158 -9.53 -25.49 -11.68
N MET A 159 -9.94 -24.27 -11.34
CA MET A 159 -9.76 -23.09 -12.19
C MET A 159 -8.28 -22.79 -12.41
N VAL A 160 -7.49 -22.70 -11.32
CA VAL A 160 -6.06 -22.39 -11.36
C VAL A 160 -5.27 -23.48 -12.07
N ARG A 161 -5.68 -24.75 -11.93
CA ARG A 161 -5.05 -25.89 -12.61
C ARG A 161 -4.98 -25.71 -14.13
N ARG A 162 -5.94 -25.01 -14.75
CA ARG A 162 -5.93 -24.73 -16.20
C ARG A 162 -4.82 -23.78 -16.66
N TYR A 163 -4.33 -22.94 -15.77
CA TYR A 163 -3.25 -21.97 -16.03
C TYR A 163 -1.91 -22.42 -15.44
N THR A 164 -1.91 -23.56 -14.76
CA THR A 164 -0.73 -24.08 -14.07
C THR A 164 0.10 -24.90 -15.06
N PRO A 165 1.40 -24.57 -15.24
CA PRO A 165 2.30 -25.39 -16.03
C PRO A 165 2.37 -26.83 -15.52
N PRO A 166 2.77 -27.81 -16.35
CA PRO A 166 3.02 -29.17 -15.87
C PRO A 166 4.07 -29.15 -14.76
N ARG A 167 4.10 -30.22 -13.94
CA ARG A 167 5.06 -30.39 -12.83
C ARG A 167 4.88 -29.41 -11.65
N TYR A 168 3.69 -28.86 -11.48
CA TYR A 168 3.32 -28.13 -10.26
C TYR A 168 2.23 -28.86 -9.47
N LYS A 169 2.44 -28.97 -8.15
CA LYS A 169 1.40 -29.35 -7.17
C LYS A 169 0.77 -28.08 -6.63
N LEU A 170 -0.56 -28.08 -6.57
CA LEU A 170 -1.33 -26.95 -6.05
C LEU A 170 -1.90 -27.29 -4.68
N ILE A 171 -1.65 -26.41 -3.72
CA ILE A 171 -2.25 -26.41 -2.40
C ILE A 171 -3.08 -25.13 -2.29
N CYS A 172 -4.34 -25.25 -1.91
CA CYS A 172 -5.23 -24.11 -1.70
C CYS A 172 -5.69 -24.12 -0.25
N ASN A 173 -5.44 -23.02 0.45
CA ASN A 173 -5.91 -22.78 1.81
C ASN A 173 -6.87 -21.60 1.79
N MET A 174 -8.04 -21.74 2.40
CA MET A 174 -9.06 -20.70 2.42
C MET A 174 -9.69 -20.61 3.82
N ALA A 175 -9.94 -19.39 4.26
CA ALA A 175 -10.70 -19.10 5.48
C ALA A 175 -11.83 -18.11 5.15
N ILE A 176 -13.03 -18.40 5.64
CA ILE A 176 -14.20 -17.53 5.58
C ILE A 176 -14.67 -17.30 7.01
N GLY A 177 -14.99 -16.05 7.35
CA GLY A 177 -15.47 -15.68 8.67
C GLY A 177 -16.46 -14.53 8.63
N SER A 178 -17.17 -14.35 9.74
CA SER A 178 -18.16 -13.27 9.89
C SER A 178 -17.47 -11.91 9.96
N LYS A 179 -18.10 -10.87 9.41
CA LYS A 179 -17.65 -9.48 9.51
C LYS A 179 -18.29 -8.78 10.71
N ASN A 180 -18.04 -9.28 11.92
CA ASN A 180 -18.67 -8.79 13.16
C ASN A 180 -17.64 -8.29 14.19
N GLN A 181 -16.90 -7.21 13.87
CA GLN A 181 -15.87 -6.61 14.75
C GLN A 181 -14.76 -7.59 15.20
N GLU A 182 -14.54 -8.64 14.43
CA GLU A 182 -13.47 -9.60 14.64
C GLU A 182 -12.41 -9.41 13.55
N ASP A 183 -11.14 -9.40 13.97
CA ASP A 183 -10.00 -9.34 13.07
C ASP A 183 -9.33 -10.70 12.99
N ILE A 184 -8.82 -11.03 11.79
CA ILE A 184 -8.02 -12.22 11.56
C ILE A 184 -6.68 -11.83 10.94
N LEU A 185 -5.61 -12.47 11.42
CA LEU A 185 -4.30 -12.42 10.79
C LEU A 185 -3.98 -13.80 10.23
N MET A 186 -3.83 -13.89 8.91
CA MET A 186 -3.36 -15.10 8.25
C MET A 186 -1.87 -14.94 7.90
N ALA A 187 -1.04 -15.82 8.44
CA ALA A 187 0.38 -15.91 8.12
C ALA A 187 0.74 -17.36 7.81
N SER A 188 1.68 -17.56 6.90
CA SER A 188 2.24 -18.87 6.57
C SER A 188 3.74 -18.79 6.43
N GLN A 189 4.44 -19.77 7.01
CA GLN A 189 5.88 -19.95 6.86
C GLN A 189 6.14 -21.23 6.09
N CYS A 190 6.99 -21.15 5.07
CA CYS A 190 7.29 -22.27 4.19
C CYS A 190 8.81 -22.35 3.96
N LEU A 191 9.34 -23.57 3.97
CA LEU A 191 10.67 -23.88 3.44
C LEU A 191 10.48 -24.43 2.03
N TRP A 192 10.91 -23.68 1.03
CA TRP A 192 10.61 -23.93 -0.37
C TRP A 192 11.62 -23.21 -1.28
N ASP A 193 11.66 -23.55 -2.56
CA ASP A 193 12.57 -22.95 -3.52
C ASP A 193 12.01 -21.62 -4.03
N SER A 194 12.64 -20.51 -3.61
CA SER A 194 12.23 -19.15 -3.97
C SER A 194 12.25 -18.87 -5.47
N TYR A 195 12.95 -19.68 -6.27
CA TYR A 195 13.05 -19.51 -7.71
C TYR A 195 11.91 -20.20 -8.47
N SER A 196 11.56 -21.42 -8.08
CA SER A 196 10.61 -22.28 -8.81
C SER A 196 9.21 -22.30 -8.20
N ASP A 197 9.12 -22.26 -6.87
CA ASP A 197 7.87 -22.27 -6.12
C ASP A 197 7.26 -20.87 -6.02
N ASN A 198 5.94 -20.80 -5.87
CA ASN A 198 5.26 -19.52 -5.81
C ASN A 198 3.96 -19.54 -4.99
N ILE A 199 3.55 -18.37 -4.51
CA ILE A 199 2.39 -18.16 -3.65
C ILE A 199 1.53 -17.04 -4.20
N THR A 200 0.23 -17.21 -4.12
CA THR A 200 -0.74 -16.19 -4.49
C THR A 200 -1.78 -16.08 -3.39
N SER A 201 -1.85 -14.92 -2.75
CA SER A 201 -2.84 -14.63 -1.72
C SER A 201 -3.82 -13.56 -2.21
N CYS A 202 -5.09 -13.78 -1.94
CA CYS A 202 -6.20 -12.88 -2.27
C CYS A 202 -7.14 -12.77 -1.07
N SER A 203 -7.66 -11.58 -0.85
CA SER A 203 -8.73 -11.32 0.11
C SER A 203 -9.95 -10.73 -0.59
N TYR A 204 -11.12 -11.03 -0.06
CA TYR A 204 -12.41 -10.48 -0.47
C TYR A 204 -13.25 -10.19 0.77
N GLU A 205 -14.03 -9.12 0.72
CA GLU A 205 -15.01 -8.82 1.77
C GLU A 205 -16.35 -8.41 1.16
N ASN A 206 -17.42 -8.70 1.89
CA ASN A 206 -18.74 -8.14 1.63
C ASN A 206 -19.30 -7.51 2.92
N SER A 207 -20.61 -7.31 3.01
CA SER A 207 -21.26 -6.71 4.18
C SER A 207 -21.30 -7.63 5.41
N THR A 208 -21.26 -8.95 5.24
CA THR A 208 -21.49 -9.94 6.33
C THR A 208 -20.33 -10.90 6.56
N MET A 209 -19.39 -11.03 5.61
CA MET A 209 -18.23 -11.91 5.73
C MET A 209 -16.96 -11.33 5.12
N PHE A 210 -15.84 -11.91 5.53
CA PHE A 210 -14.56 -11.84 4.83
C PHE A 210 -14.17 -13.23 4.33
N CYS A 211 -13.33 -13.25 3.30
CA CYS A 211 -12.73 -14.45 2.74
C CYS A 211 -11.26 -14.17 2.44
N VAL A 212 -10.37 -15.04 2.90
CA VAL A 212 -8.94 -15.01 2.56
C VAL A 212 -8.57 -16.36 1.96
N VAL A 213 -7.92 -16.34 0.80
CA VAL A 213 -7.44 -17.53 0.12
C VAL A 213 -5.97 -17.38 -0.22
N THR A 214 -5.23 -18.46 -0.04
CA THR A 214 -3.81 -18.56 -0.38
C THR A 214 -3.58 -19.84 -1.17
N VAL A 215 -3.06 -19.69 -2.38
CA VAL A 215 -2.69 -20.79 -3.27
C VAL A 215 -1.17 -20.88 -3.32
N TYR A 216 -0.66 -22.06 -3.01
CA TYR A 216 0.75 -22.41 -3.15
C TYR A 216 0.91 -23.29 -4.39
N ALA A 217 1.85 -22.92 -5.25
CA ALA A 217 2.29 -23.69 -6.39
C ALA A 217 3.71 -24.18 -6.11
N VAL A 218 3.84 -25.47 -5.84
CA VAL A 218 5.12 -26.12 -5.53
C VAL A 218 5.55 -26.94 -6.73
N TYR A 219 6.72 -26.64 -7.27
CA TYR A 219 7.32 -27.38 -8.38
C TYR A 219 7.77 -28.76 -7.88
N PHE A 220 7.46 -29.80 -8.66
CA PHE A 220 7.87 -31.16 -8.33
C PHE A 220 8.55 -31.80 -9.55
N GLU A 221 9.76 -32.30 -9.31
CA GLU A 221 10.54 -33.03 -10.31
C GLU A 221 10.03 -34.47 -10.44
#